data_AF-A0A6J4KZV5-F1
#
_entry.id   AF-A0A6J4KZV5-F1
#
_cell.length_a   1.000
_cell.length_b   1.000
_cell.length_c   1.000
_cell.angle_alpha   90.00
_cell.angle_beta   90.00
_cell.angle_gamma   90.00
#
_symmetry.space_group_name_H-M   'P 1'
#
loop_
_entity.id
_entity.type
_entity.pdbx_description
1 polymer ?
#
loop_
_entity_poly.entity_id
_entity_poly.type
_entity_poly.pdbx_seq_one_letter_code
_entity_poly.pdbx_strand_id
1 'polypeptide(L)'
;MEENRARRVVEALRARGVHAALKKAGVYQFGIVVSLPDGREAVWDTDGTAGLEATVMADGMLRGFVPTIEGSEHFSEEQVVEAIWHTDYDAPIGRRRQTAPPMAPPLPPQGGVFRRFLDGFRY
;
A
#
# COMPACT_ATOMS: atom_id res chain seq x y z
N MET A 1 -10.23 0.51 -4.79
CA MET A 1 -10.39 1.66 -3.86
C MET A 1 -10.79 2.99 -4.54
N GLU A 2 -11.33 3.97 -3.78
CA GLU A 2 -11.45 5.39 -4.19
C GLU A 2 -10.13 6.16 -4.00
N GLU A 3 -9.86 7.17 -4.85
CA GLU A 3 -8.56 7.85 -4.90
C GLU A 3 -8.18 8.59 -3.60
N ASN A 4 -9.10 9.39 -3.06
CA ASN A 4 -8.82 10.18 -1.85
C ASN A 4 -8.68 9.28 -0.62
N ARG A 5 -9.51 8.24 -0.53
CA ARG A 5 -9.36 7.18 0.46
C ARG A 5 -7.98 6.53 0.38
N ALA A 6 -7.56 6.10 -0.81
CA ALA A 6 -6.24 5.48 -1.01
C ALA A 6 -5.11 6.44 -0.64
N ARG A 7 -5.22 7.73 -0.98
CA ARG A 7 -4.23 8.75 -0.60
C ARG A 7 -4.12 8.92 0.91
N ARG A 8 -5.24 8.98 1.64
CA ARG A 8 -5.24 9.08 3.12
C ARG A 8 -4.61 7.86 3.78
N VAL A 9 -4.92 6.66 3.28
CA VAL A 9 -4.32 5.41 3.76
C VAL A 9 -2.80 5.40 3.51
N VAL A 10 -2.35 5.80 2.32
CA VAL A 10 -0.91 5.91 1.99
C VAL A 10 -0.20 6.82 2.98
N GLU A 11 -0.73 8.03 3.23
CA GLU A 11 -0.11 8.97 4.17
C GLU A 11 -0.09 8.41 5.59
N ALA A 12 -1.15 7.75 6.05
CA ALA A 12 -1.19 7.10 7.36
C ALA A 12 -0.21 5.93 7.50
N LEU A 13 0.03 5.17 6.43
CA LEU A 13 1.05 4.11 6.39
C LEU A 13 2.47 4.70 6.40
N ARG A 14 2.71 5.75 5.62
CA ARG A 14 4.00 6.46 5.58
C ARG A 14 4.35 7.11 6.92
N ALA A 15 3.36 7.63 7.64
CA ALA A 15 3.54 8.16 8.99
C ALA A 15 3.99 7.10 10.00
N ARG A 16 3.77 5.82 9.72
CA ARG A 16 4.28 4.69 10.52
C ARG A 16 5.62 4.14 9.99
N GLY A 17 6.13 4.69 8.88
CA GLY A 17 7.38 4.26 8.23
C GLY A 17 7.21 3.15 7.18
N VAL A 18 5.99 2.84 6.74
CA VAL A 18 5.80 1.95 5.57
C VAL A 18 6.15 2.70 4.30
N HIS A 19 6.93 2.06 3.42
CA HIS A 19 7.15 2.52 2.05
C HIS A 19 5.90 2.31 1.18
N ALA A 20 4.84 3.08 1.46
CA ALA A 20 3.60 3.05 0.72
C ALA A 20 3.53 4.17 -0.34
N ALA A 21 2.87 3.88 -1.46
CA ALA A 21 2.55 4.83 -2.53
C ALA A 21 1.16 4.55 -3.12
N LEU A 22 0.57 5.57 -3.75
CA LEU A 22 -0.66 5.41 -4.52
C LEU A 22 -0.36 4.64 -5.81
N LYS A 23 -1.12 3.58 -6.08
CA LYS A 23 -1.08 2.85 -7.35
C LYS A 23 -2.28 3.24 -8.20
N LYS A 24 -2.03 3.68 -9.44
CA LYS A 24 -3.06 3.88 -10.46
C LYS A 24 -3.00 2.72 -11.45
N ALA A 25 -3.92 1.77 -11.32
CA ALA A 25 -3.97 0.55 -12.15
C ALA A 25 -4.69 0.78 -13.48
N GLY A 26 -5.52 1.83 -13.57
CA GLY A 26 -6.27 2.17 -14.76
C GLY A 26 -6.98 3.52 -14.62
N VAL A 27 -7.91 3.79 -15.53
CA VAL A 27 -8.78 4.98 -15.43
C VAL A 27 -9.78 4.72 -14.30
N TYR A 28 -9.77 5.58 -13.27
CA TYR A 28 -10.56 5.45 -12.04
C TYR A 28 -10.29 4.20 -11.18
N GLN A 29 -9.18 3.49 -11.43
CA GLN A 29 -8.77 2.34 -10.61
C GLN A 29 -7.55 2.71 -9.79
N PHE A 30 -7.77 2.85 -8.49
CA PHE A 30 -6.76 3.24 -7.51
C PHE A 30 -6.63 2.18 -6.43
N GLY A 31 -5.40 1.97 -6.00
CA GLY A 31 -5.05 1.10 -4.89
C GLY A 31 -3.77 1.59 -4.21
N ILE A 32 -3.17 0.73 -3.40
CA ILE A 32 -1.99 1.05 -2.60
C ILE A 32 -0.88 0.08 -2.99
N VAL A 33 0.33 0.59 -3.20
CA VAL A 33 1.52 -0.28 -3.32
C VAL A 33 2.39 -0.09 -2.09
N VAL A 34 2.82 -1.20 -1.49
CA VAL A 34 3.79 -1.25 -0.39
C VAL A 34 5.07 -1.88 -0.93
N SER A 35 6.15 -1.11 -0.98
CA SER A 35 7.47 -1.61 -1.35
C SER A 35 8.09 -2.36 -0.18
N LEU A 36 8.49 -3.60 -0.41
CA LEU A 36 9.11 -4.48 0.58
C LEU A 36 10.65 -4.40 0.47
N PRO A 37 11.40 -4.66 1.57
CA PRO A 37 12.85 -4.48 1.60
C PRO A 37 13.64 -5.33 0.60
N ASP A 38 13.08 -6.45 0.15
CA ASP A 38 13.69 -7.39 -0.79
C ASP A 38 13.34 -7.11 -2.25
N GLY A 39 12.74 -5.95 -2.54
CA GLY A 39 12.37 -5.52 -3.89
C GLY A 39 11.00 -6.03 -4.35
N ARG A 40 10.28 -6.79 -3.51
CA ARG A 40 8.88 -7.14 -3.77
C ARG A 40 7.97 -5.94 -3.59
N GLU A 41 6.82 -5.97 -4.26
CA GLU A 41 5.76 -4.97 -4.13
C GLU A 41 4.44 -5.66 -3.77
N ALA A 42 3.83 -5.27 -2.64
CA ALA A 42 2.48 -5.68 -2.31
C ALA A 42 1.47 -4.65 -2.84
N VAL A 43 0.63 -5.05 -3.78
CA VAL A 43 -0.38 -4.22 -4.44
C VAL A 43 -1.74 -4.56 -3.85
N TRP A 44 -2.39 -3.57 -3.24
CA TRP A 44 -3.66 -3.69 -2.53
C TRP A 44 -4.81 -3.03 -3.28
N ASP A 45 -5.97 -3.71 -3.32
CA ASP A 45 -7.28 -3.19 -3.75
C ASP A 45 -7.22 -2.40 -5.08
N THR A 46 -6.66 -3.04 -6.11
CA THR A 46 -6.55 -2.47 -7.47
C THR A 46 -7.56 -3.00 -8.47
N ASP A 47 -8.25 -4.09 -8.17
CA ASP A 47 -9.21 -4.78 -9.05
C ASP A 47 -10.67 -4.38 -8.81
N GLY A 48 -10.93 -3.55 -7.79
CA GLY A 48 -12.26 -3.02 -7.51
C GLY A 48 -13.18 -4.01 -6.79
N THR A 49 -12.61 -5.05 -6.17
CA THR A 49 -13.38 -5.90 -5.26
C THR A 49 -13.81 -5.11 -4.02
N ALA A 50 -14.90 -5.55 -3.40
CA ALA A 50 -15.42 -4.89 -2.20
C ALA A 50 -14.49 -5.14 -0.99
N GLY A 51 -13.84 -6.30 -0.94
CA GLY A 51 -12.94 -6.67 0.15
C GLY A 51 -11.50 -6.24 -0.08
N LEU A 52 -10.78 -6.06 1.03
CA LEU A 52 -9.36 -5.73 1.05
C LEU A 52 -8.52 -6.99 0.84
N GLU A 53 -7.77 -6.99 -0.24
CA GLU A 53 -6.83 -8.05 -0.63
C GLU A 53 -5.57 -7.48 -1.28
N ALA A 54 -4.54 -8.32 -1.39
CA ALA A 54 -3.27 -7.90 -1.95
C ALA A 54 -2.63 -8.96 -2.83
N THR A 55 -1.87 -8.49 -3.81
CA THR A 55 -1.00 -9.34 -4.63
C THR A 55 0.45 -8.93 -4.40
N VAL A 56 1.34 -9.88 -4.14
CA VAL A 56 2.78 -9.66 -3.96
C VAL A 56 3.49 -9.97 -5.26
N MET A 57 4.11 -8.95 -5.85
CA MET A 57 4.81 -8.99 -7.13
C MET A 57 6.32 -8.88 -6.92
N ALA A 58 7.11 -9.53 -7.78
CA ALA A 58 8.56 -9.32 -7.89
C ALA A 58 8.98 -9.52 -9.35
N ASP A 59 9.72 -8.58 -9.91
CA ASP A 59 10.20 -8.64 -11.31
C ASP A 59 9.06 -8.87 -12.33
N GLY A 60 7.89 -8.28 -12.07
CA GLY A 60 6.69 -8.46 -12.90
C GLY A 60 5.99 -9.82 -12.76
N MET A 61 6.47 -10.71 -11.90
CA MET A 61 5.87 -12.02 -11.63
C MET A 61 5.16 -12.08 -10.28
N LEU A 62 4.06 -12.82 -10.22
CA LEU A 62 3.32 -13.12 -8.99
C LEU A 62 4.17 -14.00 -8.06
N ARG A 63 4.41 -13.55 -6.83
CA ARG A 63 5.15 -14.29 -5.79
C ARG A 63 4.29 -14.74 -4.63
N GLY A 64 3.15 -14.11 -4.41
CA GLY A 64 2.23 -14.45 -3.33
C GLY A 64 1.01 -13.55 -3.34
N PHE A 65 0.09 -13.77 -2.41
CA PHE A 65 -1.08 -12.93 -2.27
C PHE A 65 -1.58 -12.95 -0.82
N VAL A 66 -2.31 -11.91 -0.45
CA VAL A 66 -3.11 -11.83 0.76
C VAL A 66 -4.55 -12.09 0.31
N PRO A 67 -5.21 -13.16 0.78
CA PRO A 67 -6.59 -13.40 0.43
C PRO A 67 -7.46 -12.26 0.96
N THR A 68 -8.64 -12.09 0.37
CA THR A 68 -9.64 -11.14 0.85
C THR A 68 -9.85 -11.31 2.35
N ILE A 69 -9.69 -10.22 3.09
CA ILE A 69 -9.90 -10.22 4.54
C ILE A 69 -11.41 -10.23 4.80
N GLU A 70 -11.90 -11.19 5.57
CA GLU A 70 -13.33 -11.30 5.87
C GLU A 70 -13.86 -10.04 6.59
N GLY A 71 -15.01 -9.52 6.13
CA GLY A 71 -15.64 -8.31 6.68
C GLY A 71 -14.97 -6.99 6.28
N SER A 72 -13.93 -7.04 5.43
CA SER A 72 -13.16 -5.86 5.06
C SER A 72 -13.89 -4.91 4.11
N GLU A 73 -15.00 -5.33 3.51
CA GLU A 73 -15.90 -4.45 2.75
C GLU A 73 -16.47 -3.30 3.58
N HIS A 74 -16.44 -3.43 4.91
CA HIS A 74 -16.94 -2.44 5.85
C HIS A 74 -15.84 -1.75 6.66
N PHE A 75 -14.57 -2.00 6.35
CA PHE A 75 -13.47 -1.40 7.11
C PHE A 75 -13.45 0.11 6.97
N SER A 76 -13.18 0.81 8.07
CA SER A 76 -12.79 2.21 8.08
C SER A 76 -11.39 2.39 7.47
N GLU A 77 -10.98 3.63 7.23
CA GLU A 77 -9.62 3.94 6.75
C GLU A 77 -8.55 3.47 7.73
N GLU A 78 -8.79 3.67 9.02
CA GLU A 78 -7.91 3.22 10.09
C GLU A 78 -7.81 1.69 10.11
N GLN A 79 -8.94 0.97 9.94
CA GLN A 79 -8.93 -0.48 9.88
C GLN A 79 -8.19 -1.01 8.65
N VAL A 80 -8.28 -0.34 7.50
CA VAL A 80 -7.46 -0.66 6.31
C VAL A 80 -5.98 -0.45 6.60
N VAL A 81 -5.61 0.69 7.19
CA VAL A 81 -4.22 0.97 7.57
C VAL A 81 -3.67 -0.10 8.50
N GLU A 82 -4.41 -0.44 9.56
CA GLU A 82 -4.00 -1.47 10.51
C GLU A 82 -3.92 -2.85 9.85
N ALA A 83 -4.85 -3.21 8.96
CA ALA A 83 -4.77 -4.47 8.22
C ALA A 83 -3.50 -4.57 7.35
N ILE A 84 -3.21 -3.52 6.58
CA ILE A 84 -2.02 -3.46 5.72
C ILE A 84 -0.73 -3.45 6.55
N TRP A 85 -0.71 -2.67 7.63
CA TRP A 85 0.42 -2.55 8.56
C TRP A 85 0.75 -3.88 9.24
N HIS A 86 -0.28 -4.62 9.65
CA HIS A 86 -0.13 -5.91 10.31
C HIS A 86 0.10 -7.08 9.35
N THR A 87 0.07 -6.89 8.03
CA THR A 87 0.18 -8.02 7.11
C THR A 87 1.58 -8.62 7.09
N ASP A 88 1.65 -9.95 7.20
CA ASP A 88 2.87 -10.70 6.93
C ASP A 88 3.05 -10.88 5.43
N TYR A 89 4.03 -10.20 4.83
CA TYR A 89 4.35 -10.40 3.41
C TYR A 89 5.42 -11.47 3.19
N ASP A 90 6.04 -12.03 4.23
CA ASP A 90 7.10 -13.03 4.11
C ASP A 90 6.55 -14.45 3.87
N ALA A 91 5.25 -14.65 4.16
CA ALA A 91 4.55 -15.88 3.82
C ALA A 91 3.98 -15.82 2.39
N PRO A 92 4.00 -16.93 1.62
CA PRO A 92 3.44 -16.99 0.26
C PRO A 92 1.92 -16.72 0.22
N ILE A 93 1.24 -17.03 1.33
CA ILE A 93 -0.12 -16.57 1.62
C ILE A 93 0.02 -15.60 2.79
N GLY A 94 -0.06 -14.30 2.49
CA GLY A 94 0.06 -13.28 3.52
C GLY A 94 -1.11 -13.38 4.48
N ARG A 95 -0.82 -13.59 5.76
CA ARG A 95 -1.82 -13.57 6.83
C ARG A 95 -1.62 -12.32 7.66
N ARG A 96 -2.71 -11.76 8.17
CA ARG A 96 -2.63 -10.70 9.15
C ARG A 96 -1.86 -11.20 10.38
N ARG A 97 -0.73 -10.58 10.72
CA ARG A 97 -0.01 -10.83 11.98
C ARG A 97 -0.83 -10.29 13.14
N GLN A 98 -0.88 -11.06 14.22
CA GLN A 98 -1.54 -10.63 15.47
C GLN A 98 -0.80 -9.46 16.13
N THR A 99 0.51 -9.34 15.88
CA THR A 99 1.36 -8.27 16.41
C THR A 99 1.87 -7.40 15.27
N ALA A 100 1.76 -6.09 15.45
CA ALA A 100 2.26 -5.11 14.49
C ALA A 100 3.80 -5.21 14.39
N PRO A 101 4.40 -5.01 13.20
CA PRO A 101 5.82 -4.72 13.13
C PRO A 101 6.14 -3.44 13.93
N PRO A 102 7.36 -3.32 14.46
CA PRO A 102 7.78 -2.11 15.16
C PRO A 102 7.68 -0.89 14.24
N MET A 103 7.22 0.24 14.78
CA MET A 103 7.17 1.50 14.04
C MET A 103 8.56 1.90 13.56
N ALA A 104 8.66 2.28 12.29
CA ALA A 104 9.86 2.88 11.73
C ALA A 104 9.70 4.42 11.70
N PRO A 105 10.80 5.18 11.51
CA PRO A 105 10.71 6.62 11.35
C PRO A 105 9.74 6.99 10.20
N PRO A 106 8.89 8.02 10.38
CA PRO A 106 7.93 8.43 9.37
C PRO A 106 8.64 8.83 8.08
N LEU A 107 8.08 8.41 6.94
CA LEU A 107 8.56 8.84 5.63
C LEU A 107 8.01 10.22 5.27
N PRO A 108 8.75 11.04 4.50
CA PRO A 108 8.25 12.34 4.05
C PRO A 108 6.96 12.16 3.21
N PRO A 109 5.98 13.08 3.32
CA PRO A 109 4.72 12.99 2.58
C PRO A 109 4.96 12.98 1.08
N GLN A 110 4.19 12.19 0.33
CA GLN A 110 4.24 12.26 -1.13
C GLN A 110 3.44 13.47 -1.60
N GLY A 111 4.11 14.45 -2.21
CA GLY A 111 3.46 15.66 -2.75
C GLY A 111 3.87 16.99 -2.11
N GLY A 112 4.86 16.99 -1.21
CA GLY A 112 5.51 18.22 -0.78
C GLY A 112 6.27 18.89 -1.95
N VAL A 113 6.25 20.22 -1.98
CA VAL A 113 6.88 21.19 -2.92
C VAL A 113 8.25 20.84 -3.55
N PHE A 114 8.96 19.81 -3.09
CA PHE A 114 10.23 19.34 -3.64
C PHE A 114 10.18 18.75 -5.05
N ARG A 115 9.01 18.33 -5.56
CA ARG A 115 8.91 17.83 -6.95
C ARG A 115 8.93 18.93 -8.01
N ARG A 116 8.72 20.20 -7.64
CA ARG A 116 8.64 21.30 -8.62
C ARG A 116 10.00 21.91 -9.00
N PHE A 117 11.08 21.55 -8.30
CA PHE A 117 12.41 22.09 -8.55
C PHE A 117 13.35 21.18 -9.37
N LEU A 118 13.03 19.88 -9.51
CA LEU A 118 13.92 18.95 -10.23
C LEU A 118 13.58 18.76 -11.71
N ASP A 119 12.42 19.23 -12.17
CA ASP A 119 11.98 19.12 -13.58
C ASP A 119 12.31 20.36 -14.45
N GLY A 120 13.02 21.35 -13.90
CA GLY A 120 13.14 22.69 -14.48
C GLY A 120 14.49 23.11 -15.06
N PHE A 121 15.47 22.22 -15.19
CA PHE A 121 16.76 22.55 -15.81
C PHE A 121 17.34 21.39 -16.63
N ARG A 122 16.81 21.18 -17.83
CA ARG A 122 17.60 20.68 -18.97
C ARG A 122 17.11 21.31 -20.28
N TYR A 123 17.93 22.25 -20.74
CA TYR A 123 18.14 22.82 -22.09
C TYR A 123 16.91 23.21 -22.94
#